data_AF-A0A059X769-F1
#
_entry.id   AF-A0A059X769-F1
#
_cell.length_a   1.000
_cell.length_b   1.000
_cell.length_c   1.000
_cell.angle_alpha   90.00
_cell.angle_beta   90.00
_cell.angle_gamma   90.00
#
_symmetry.space_group_name_H-M   'P 1'
#
loop_
_entity.id
_entity.type
_entity.pdbx_description
1 polymer ?
#
loop_
_entity_poly.entity_id
_entity_poly.type
_entity_poly.pdbx_seq_one_letter_code
_entity_poly.pdbx_strand_id
1 'polypeptide(L)'
;MSAEIEFPTTLILRKIGPGAVLAEPLLFPEFARLGANRALASRAAQRNLVEFISKLEPAELIRRRRATTARQLTFTVVLSPPRESEAWRDPLTLTFHGVVWDHTSSDAPPDATAVPFGPIRASQGQYVLARIVELGIEVIAEPGDNLVSILQREAVAALRRLNLSTDLRPLAKIQTTLGFAVEQVPLTVRIPSLKDRALRAESDEPDGKKSLLQQIGMLLGKDKDRTYEAD
;
A
#
# COMPACT_ATOMS: atom_id res chain seq x y z
N MET A 1 -27.32 -2.87 9.74
CA MET A 1 -26.90 -4.25 9.40
C MET A 1 -25.63 -4.14 8.58
N SER A 2 -24.57 -4.80 9.01
CA SER A 2 -23.31 -4.91 8.27
C SER A 2 -23.53 -5.62 6.93
N ALA A 3 -22.88 -5.15 5.87
CA ALA A 3 -22.89 -5.83 4.59
C ALA A 3 -21.67 -6.74 4.47
N GLU A 4 -21.86 -7.97 4.00
CA GLU A 4 -20.77 -8.79 3.50
C GLU A 4 -20.53 -8.41 2.04
N ILE A 5 -19.28 -8.05 1.73
CA ILE A 5 -18.89 -7.74 0.37
C ILE A 5 -17.67 -8.56 -0.02
N GLU A 6 -17.57 -8.86 -1.32
CA GLU A 6 -16.33 -9.35 -1.90
C GLU A 6 -15.39 -8.17 -2.16
N PHE A 7 -14.24 -8.20 -1.50
CA PHE A 7 -13.17 -7.25 -1.67
C PHE A 7 -12.07 -7.88 -2.54
N PRO A 8 -11.95 -7.50 -3.83
CA PRO A 8 -10.91 -8.03 -4.67
C PRO A 8 -9.56 -7.54 -4.16
N THR A 9 -8.62 -8.46 -3.94
CA THR A 9 -7.25 -8.14 -3.56
C THR A 9 -6.30 -8.88 -4.47
N THR A 10 -5.19 -8.25 -4.82
CA THR A 10 -4.09 -8.92 -5.49
C THR A 10 -3.00 -9.25 -4.46
N LEU A 11 -2.51 -10.48 -4.43
CA LEU A 11 -1.33 -10.88 -3.67
C LEU A 11 -0.10 -10.92 -4.58
N ILE A 12 0.95 -10.24 -4.14
CA ILE A 12 2.28 -10.26 -4.72
C ILE A 12 3.09 -11.33 -4.00
N LEU A 13 3.59 -12.32 -4.72
CA LEU A 13 4.31 -13.45 -4.17
C LEU A 13 5.76 -13.43 -4.65
N ARG A 14 6.69 -13.39 -3.71
CA ARG A 14 8.14 -13.40 -3.96
C ARG A 14 8.76 -14.60 -3.28
N LYS A 15 9.42 -15.47 -4.05
CA LYS A 15 10.30 -16.49 -3.48
C LYS A 15 11.60 -15.81 -3.07
N ILE A 16 11.88 -15.77 -1.76
CA ILE A 16 13.08 -15.14 -1.19
C ILE A 16 14.02 -16.25 -0.74
N GLY A 17 15.14 -16.40 -1.44
CA GLY A 17 16.08 -17.48 -1.18
C GLY A 17 15.50 -18.89 -1.39
N PRO A 18 16.09 -19.94 -0.80
CA PRO A 18 15.77 -21.32 -1.15
C PRO A 18 14.43 -21.83 -0.60
N GLY A 19 13.92 -21.26 0.50
CA GLY A 19 12.83 -21.88 1.27
C GLY A 19 11.78 -20.93 1.86
N ALA A 20 11.76 -19.67 1.46
CA ALA A 20 10.78 -18.71 1.96
C ALA A 20 10.01 -18.04 0.82
N VAL A 21 8.74 -17.74 1.09
CA VAL A 21 7.85 -16.97 0.21
C VAL A 21 7.30 -15.79 0.99
N LEU A 22 7.50 -14.59 0.47
CA LEU A 22 6.86 -13.37 0.95
C LEU A 22 5.59 -13.14 0.15
N ALA A 23 4.45 -13.11 0.84
CA ALA A 23 3.16 -12.72 0.30
C ALA A 23 2.82 -11.31 0.77
N GLU A 24 2.59 -10.41 -0.16
CA GLU A 24 2.30 -9.01 0.11
C GLU A 24 1.01 -8.61 -0.63
N PRO A 25 -0.05 -8.18 0.06
CA PRO A 25 -1.23 -7.69 -0.64
C PRO A 25 -0.96 -6.32 -1.29
N LEU A 26 -1.34 -6.19 -2.56
CA LEU A 26 -1.21 -4.98 -3.36
C LEU A 26 -2.00 -3.85 -2.69
N LEU A 27 -1.35 -2.69 -2.48
CA LEU A 27 -1.86 -1.52 -1.72
C LEU A 27 -1.96 -1.72 -0.19
N PHE A 28 -1.38 -2.81 0.33
CA PHE A 28 -1.32 -3.15 1.76
C PHE A 28 0.05 -3.73 2.16
N PRO A 29 1.16 -3.05 1.83
CA PRO A 29 2.51 -3.57 2.10
C PRO A 29 2.78 -3.88 3.57
N GLU A 30 2.13 -3.18 4.50
CA GLU A 30 2.24 -3.38 5.95
C GLU A 30 1.69 -4.75 6.42
N PHE A 31 0.90 -5.42 5.58
CA PHE A 31 0.37 -6.77 5.84
C PHE A 31 1.16 -7.88 5.15
N ALA A 32 2.36 -7.58 4.65
CA ALA A 32 3.23 -8.60 4.09
C ALA A 32 3.57 -9.70 5.11
N ARG A 33 3.53 -10.97 4.67
CA ARG A 33 3.82 -12.13 5.51
C ARG A 33 4.78 -13.08 4.82
N LEU A 34 5.78 -13.53 5.59
CA LEU A 34 6.73 -14.55 5.18
C LEU A 34 6.20 -15.92 5.60
N GLY A 35 6.29 -16.91 4.72
CA GLY A 35 5.96 -18.30 5.01
C GLY A 35 6.91 -19.27 4.32
N ALA A 36 6.91 -20.54 4.76
CA ALA A 36 7.74 -21.59 4.16
C ALA A 36 7.31 -21.95 2.73
N ASN A 37 6.07 -21.63 2.35
CA ASN A 37 5.54 -21.83 1.00
C ASN A 37 4.45 -20.80 0.68
N ARG A 38 4.05 -20.76 -0.59
CA ARG A 38 3.03 -19.87 -1.14
C ARG A 38 1.71 -19.91 -0.36
N ALA A 39 1.17 -21.10 -0.13
CA ALA A 39 -0.13 -21.26 0.53
C ALA A 39 -0.15 -20.71 1.96
N LEU A 40 0.90 -20.99 2.74
CA LEU A 40 1.03 -20.49 4.12
C LEU A 40 1.19 -18.97 4.16
N ALA A 41 2.06 -18.41 3.31
CA ALA A 41 2.27 -16.97 3.22
C ALA A 41 0.98 -16.24 2.80
N SER A 42 0.31 -16.71 1.74
CA SER A 42 -0.96 -16.15 1.26
C SER A 42 -2.04 -16.18 2.34
N ARG A 43 -2.28 -17.34 2.99
CA ARG A 43 -3.29 -17.47 4.04
C ARG A 43 -3.01 -16.53 5.22
N ALA A 44 -1.74 -16.40 5.62
CA ALA A 44 -1.35 -15.51 6.70
C ALA A 44 -1.58 -14.03 6.35
N ALA A 45 -1.28 -13.61 5.12
CA ALA A 45 -1.53 -12.24 4.64
C ALA A 45 -3.03 -11.93 4.57
N GLN A 46 -3.83 -12.84 3.99
CA GLN A 46 -5.28 -12.69 3.85
C GLN A 46 -5.99 -12.55 5.20
N ARG A 47 -5.63 -13.38 6.20
CA ARG A 47 -6.25 -13.32 7.53
C ARG A 47 -6.09 -11.95 8.18
N ASN A 48 -4.90 -11.36 8.13
CA ASN A 48 -4.67 -10.05 8.74
C ASN A 48 -5.40 -8.94 7.97
N LEU A 49 -5.45 -9.09 6.64
CA LEU A 49 -6.13 -8.13 5.80
C LEU A 49 -7.64 -8.11 6.03
N VAL A 50 -8.29 -9.28 6.19
CA VAL A 50 -9.73 -9.37 6.50
C VAL A 50 -10.06 -8.66 7.82
N GLU A 51 -9.24 -8.87 8.85
CA GLU A 51 -9.44 -8.19 10.13
C GLU A 51 -9.30 -6.66 9.98
N PHE A 52 -8.28 -6.22 9.25
CA PHE A 52 -7.95 -4.82 9.10
C PHE A 52 -8.91 -4.04 8.20
N ILE A 53 -9.39 -4.62 7.09
CA ILE A 53 -10.29 -3.95 6.15
C ILE A 53 -11.56 -3.46 6.86
N SER A 54 -12.08 -4.23 7.82
CA SER A 54 -13.26 -3.86 8.60
C SER A 54 -13.08 -2.62 9.48
N LYS A 55 -11.82 -2.26 9.77
CA LYS A 55 -11.42 -1.13 10.64
C LYS A 55 -11.02 0.11 9.84
N LEU A 56 -10.84 0.00 8.52
CA LEU A 56 -10.41 1.12 7.68
C LEU A 56 -11.50 2.18 7.52
N GLU A 57 -11.08 3.43 7.46
CA GLU A 57 -11.93 4.54 7.03
C GLU A 57 -12.44 4.31 5.60
N PRO A 58 -13.69 4.69 5.26
CA PRO A 58 -14.25 4.43 3.94
C PRO A 58 -13.44 5.08 2.80
N ALA A 59 -12.89 6.27 3.04
CA ALA A 59 -12.05 6.96 2.06
C ALA A 59 -10.76 6.18 1.74
N GLU A 60 -10.12 5.59 2.76
CA GLU A 60 -8.93 4.75 2.58
C GLU A 60 -9.28 3.41 1.92
N LEU A 61 -10.43 2.83 2.27
CA LEU A 61 -10.92 1.61 1.62
C LEU A 61 -11.13 1.82 0.12
N ILE A 62 -11.73 2.94 -0.29
CA ILE A 62 -11.92 3.31 -1.70
C ILE A 62 -10.57 3.54 -2.39
N ARG A 63 -9.63 4.24 -1.75
CA ARG A 63 -8.28 4.45 -2.30
C ARG A 63 -7.53 3.15 -2.54
N ARG A 64 -7.69 2.17 -1.65
CA ARG A 64 -6.98 0.88 -1.71
C ARG A 64 -7.71 -0.21 -2.50
N ARG A 65 -8.92 0.03 -2.99
CA ARG A 65 -9.69 -0.90 -3.86
C ARG A 65 -9.42 -0.69 -5.36
N ARG A 66 -8.49 0.18 -5.74
CA ARG A 66 -8.33 0.68 -7.12
C ARG A 66 -7.77 -0.32 -8.14
N ALA A 67 -7.16 -1.42 -7.69
CA ALA A 67 -6.56 -2.42 -8.56
C ALA A 67 -7.46 -3.65 -8.69
N THR A 68 -8.38 -3.63 -9.66
CA THR A 68 -9.25 -4.77 -9.98
C THR A 68 -8.51 -5.86 -10.74
N THR A 69 -7.64 -5.46 -11.67
CA THR A 69 -6.80 -6.37 -12.45
C THR A 69 -5.34 -5.97 -12.33
N ALA A 70 -4.48 -6.93 -12.00
CA ALA A 70 -3.04 -6.74 -11.93
C ALA A 70 -2.32 -7.85 -12.69
N ARG A 71 -1.22 -7.48 -13.35
CA ARG A 71 -0.35 -8.39 -14.10
C ARG A 71 1.10 -8.24 -13.66
N GLN A 72 1.86 -9.32 -13.79
CA GLN A 72 3.30 -9.31 -13.52
C GLN A 72 4.07 -8.70 -14.70
N LEU A 73 5.14 -7.99 -14.38
CA LEU A 73 6.12 -7.49 -15.33
C LEU A 73 7.52 -7.75 -14.76
N THR A 74 8.44 -8.25 -15.58
CA THR A 74 9.84 -8.42 -15.21
C THR A 74 10.69 -7.62 -16.18
N PHE A 75 11.65 -6.87 -15.66
CA PHE A 75 12.54 -6.05 -16.48
C PHE A 75 13.93 -5.98 -15.85
N THR A 76 14.92 -5.61 -16.66
CA THR A 76 16.31 -5.52 -16.24
C THR A 76 16.81 -4.09 -16.27
N VAL A 77 17.74 -3.76 -15.37
CA VAL A 77 18.44 -2.48 -15.31
C VAL A 77 19.93 -2.76 -15.32
N VAL A 78 20.65 -2.11 -16.24
CA VAL A 78 22.11 -2.16 -16.27
C VAL A 78 22.64 -1.00 -15.44
N LEU A 79 23.47 -1.30 -14.44
CA LEU A 79 24.07 -0.34 -13.54
C LEU A 79 25.59 -0.36 -13.71
N SER A 80 26.14 0.76 -14.18
CA SER A 80 27.59 0.95 -14.25
C SER A 80 28.19 1.16 -12.87
N PRO A 81 29.43 0.72 -12.61
CA PRO A 81 30.11 1.00 -11.35
C PRO A 81 30.24 2.51 -11.14
N PRO A 82 29.94 3.04 -9.93
CA PRO A 82 30.13 4.46 -9.63
C PRO A 82 31.62 4.85 -9.61
N ARG A 83 32.48 3.90 -9.24
CA ARG A 83 33.93 3.97 -9.30
C ARG A 83 34.45 2.59 -9.62
N GLU A 84 35.33 2.49 -10.60
CA GLU A 84 36.02 1.24 -10.91
C GLU A 84 36.83 0.78 -9.69
N SER A 85 36.51 -0.41 -9.20
CA SER A 85 37.19 -1.06 -8.07
C SER A 85 37.37 -2.53 -8.39
N GLU A 86 38.24 -3.24 -7.68
CA GLU A 86 38.40 -4.69 -7.91
C GLU A 86 37.12 -5.47 -7.70
N ALA A 87 36.28 -5.05 -6.75
CA ALA A 87 35.00 -5.70 -6.47
C ALA A 87 33.94 -5.41 -7.53
N TRP A 88 34.00 -4.26 -8.22
CA TRP A 88 33.01 -3.83 -9.20
C TRP A 88 33.69 -3.14 -10.38
N ARG A 89 34.09 -3.95 -11.37
CA ARG A 89 34.73 -3.49 -12.62
C ARG A 89 33.72 -3.38 -13.76
N ASP A 90 32.83 -4.34 -13.87
CA ASP A 90 31.91 -4.45 -15.01
C ASP A 90 30.49 -3.95 -14.67
N PRO A 91 29.72 -3.47 -15.66
CA PRO A 91 28.32 -3.14 -15.48
C PRO A 91 27.53 -4.35 -14.95
N LEU A 92 26.70 -4.12 -13.94
CA LEU A 92 25.87 -5.15 -13.32
C LEU A 92 24.45 -5.11 -13.89
N THR A 93 23.93 -6.26 -14.32
CA THR A 93 22.52 -6.38 -14.74
C THR A 93 21.67 -6.82 -13.55
N LEU A 94 20.76 -5.95 -13.11
CA LEU A 94 19.81 -6.20 -12.03
C LEU A 94 18.45 -6.57 -12.62
N THR A 95 17.75 -7.53 -12.03
CA THR A 95 16.39 -7.91 -12.41
C THR A 95 15.39 -7.39 -11.38
N PHE A 96 14.31 -6.77 -11.86
CA PHE A 96 13.26 -6.20 -11.02
C PHE A 96 11.90 -6.73 -11.42
N HIS A 97 11.01 -6.80 -10.43
CA HIS A 97 9.66 -7.27 -10.61
C HIS A 97 8.68 -6.13 -10.36
N GLY A 98 7.84 -5.89 -11.35
CA GLY A 98 6.75 -4.95 -11.34
C GLY A 98 5.41 -5.66 -11.21
N VAL A 99 4.51 -5.07 -10.42
CA VAL A 99 3.07 -5.34 -10.55
C VAL A 99 2.45 -4.17 -11.28
N VAL A 100 1.78 -4.46 -12.39
CA VAL A 100 1.18 -3.47 -13.28
C VAL A 100 -0.33 -3.60 -13.20
N TRP A 101 -1.04 -2.49 -12.98
CA TRP A 101 -2.49 -2.46 -13.02
C TRP A 101 -2.96 -1.20 -13.74
N ASP A 102 -4.10 -1.33 -14.41
CA ASP A 102 -4.70 -0.21 -15.11
C ASP A 102 -5.56 0.58 -14.13
N HIS A 103 -5.33 1.89 -14.07
CA HIS A 103 -6.24 2.80 -13.39
C HIS A 103 -7.15 3.44 -14.42
N THR A 104 -8.07 2.64 -14.93
CA THR A 104 -9.16 3.17 -15.75
C THR A 104 -10.08 3.97 -14.84
N SER A 105 -10.42 5.21 -15.19
CA SER A 105 -11.44 6.00 -14.49
C SER A 105 -12.88 5.45 -14.68
N SER A 106 -13.01 4.16 -15.00
CA SER A 106 -14.19 3.53 -15.59
C SER A 106 -15.16 2.98 -14.52
N ASP A 107 -15.53 3.83 -13.57
CA ASP A 107 -16.89 3.81 -12.99
C ASP A 107 -17.72 5.01 -13.49
N ALA A 108 -17.21 5.77 -14.46
CA ALA A 108 -18.01 6.79 -15.12
C ALA A 108 -19.14 6.11 -15.92
N PRO A 109 -20.42 6.35 -15.62
CA PRO A 109 -21.51 5.89 -16.48
C PRO A 109 -21.27 6.39 -17.91
N PRO A 110 -21.65 5.62 -18.95
CA PRO A 110 -21.42 6.03 -20.33
C PRO A 110 -22.06 7.40 -20.58
N ASP A 111 -21.24 8.32 -21.10
CA ASP A 111 -21.61 9.71 -21.35
C ASP A 111 -22.67 9.75 -22.47
N ALA A 112 -23.95 9.90 -22.09
CA ALA A 112 -25.07 9.70 -23.03
C ALA A 112 -25.09 10.71 -24.19
N THR A 113 -24.38 11.84 -24.05
CA THR A 113 -23.68 12.59 -25.09
C THR A 113 -23.05 13.76 -24.36
N ALA A 114 -21.74 13.71 -24.12
CA ALA A 114 -20.96 14.80 -23.51
C ALA A 114 -21.40 16.13 -24.15
N VAL A 115 -21.81 17.16 -23.41
CA VAL A 115 -21.18 17.76 -22.23
C VAL A 115 -22.24 18.61 -21.47
N PRO A 116 -21.92 19.22 -20.30
CA PRO A 116 -22.24 20.64 -20.15
C PRO A 116 -20.98 21.49 -19.94
N PHE A 117 -20.12 21.42 -20.96
CA PHE A 117 -19.13 22.37 -21.47
C PHE A 117 -17.95 22.82 -20.59
N GLY A 118 -16.94 21.95 -20.50
CA GLY A 118 -15.53 22.32 -20.35
C GLY A 118 -14.60 21.26 -20.99
N PRO A 119 -13.43 21.62 -21.53
CA PRO A 119 -12.57 20.63 -22.17
C PRO A 119 -11.82 19.81 -21.11
N ILE A 120 -12.17 18.53 -20.97
CA ILE A 120 -11.15 17.51 -20.73
C ILE A 120 -11.24 16.53 -21.89
N ARG A 121 -10.60 16.93 -22.98
CA ARG A 121 -10.22 16.04 -24.08
C ARG A 121 -8.70 16.06 -24.20
N ALA A 122 -8.06 15.16 -23.48
CA ALA A 122 -7.32 14.10 -24.13
C ALA A 122 -8.09 12.82 -23.78
N SER A 123 -8.51 12.07 -24.79
CA SER A 123 -9.26 10.81 -24.72
C SER A 123 -8.87 9.97 -23.50
N GLN A 124 -9.83 9.80 -22.58
CA GLN A 124 -9.80 8.98 -21.36
C GLN A 124 -8.52 8.16 -21.17
N GLY A 125 -7.53 8.82 -20.58
CA GLY A 125 -6.20 8.26 -20.34
C GLY A 125 -6.28 7.05 -19.43
N GLN A 126 -6.16 5.85 -20.00
CA GLN A 126 -5.80 4.67 -19.26
C GLN A 126 -4.37 4.84 -18.75
N TYR A 127 -4.22 5.39 -17.54
CA TYR A 127 -2.92 5.42 -16.89
C TYR A 127 -2.59 4.00 -16.44
N VAL A 128 -1.35 3.60 -16.72
CA VAL A 128 -0.81 2.34 -16.28
C VAL A 128 0.02 2.62 -15.05
N LEU A 129 -0.39 2.09 -13.91
CA LEU A 129 0.43 2.15 -12.70
C LEU A 129 1.25 0.88 -12.59
N ALA A 130 2.48 1.05 -12.15
CA ALA A 130 3.38 -0.06 -11.91
C ALA A 130 4.10 0.15 -10.57
N ARG A 131 4.14 -0.90 -9.74
CA ARG A 131 4.89 -0.90 -8.50
C ARG A 131 6.11 -1.80 -8.63
N ILE A 132 7.31 -1.25 -8.41
CA ILE A 132 8.56 -2.03 -8.36
C ILE A 132 8.70 -2.58 -6.95
N VAL A 133 8.53 -3.90 -6.81
CA VAL A 133 8.31 -4.51 -5.49
C VAL A 133 9.57 -4.49 -4.63
N GLU A 134 10.73 -4.75 -5.22
CA GLU A 134 12.01 -4.70 -4.50
C GLU A 134 12.37 -3.30 -3.97
N LEU A 135 11.93 -2.26 -4.67
CA LEU A 135 12.27 -0.86 -4.36
C LEU A 135 11.15 -0.14 -3.60
N GLY A 136 9.95 -0.71 -3.57
CA GLY A 136 8.79 -0.11 -2.90
C GLY A 136 8.31 1.19 -3.55
N ILE A 137 8.62 1.43 -4.82
CA ILE A 137 8.21 2.65 -5.54
C ILE A 137 7.06 2.36 -6.51
N GLU A 138 6.21 3.36 -6.70
CA GLU A 138 5.11 3.36 -7.66
C GLU A 138 5.41 4.34 -8.79
N VAL A 139 5.09 3.94 -10.01
CA VAL A 139 5.35 4.66 -11.25
C VAL A 139 4.05 4.76 -12.02
N ILE A 140 3.73 5.96 -12.48
CA ILE A 140 2.56 6.25 -13.30
C ILE A 140 3.06 6.49 -14.72
N ALA A 141 2.50 5.78 -15.69
CA ALA A 141 2.80 5.95 -17.11
C ALA A 141 1.54 6.36 -17.88
N GLU A 142 1.69 7.23 -18.87
CA GLU A 142 0.61 7.62 -19.77
C GLU A 142 0.33 6.50 -20.80
N PRO A 143 -0.91 6.39 -21.29
CA PRO A 143 -1.21 5.47 -22.37
C PRO A 143 -0.42 5.85 -23.63
N GLY A 144 0.49 4.96 -24.05
CA GLY A 144 1.40 5.16 -25.17
C GLY A 144 2.87 5.27 -24.75
N ASP A 145 3.14 5.50 -23.47
CA ASP A 145 4.50 5.45 -22.95
C ASP A 145 5.06 4.04 -23.01
N ASN A 146 6.38 3.94 -23.28
CA ASN A 146 7.10 2.69 -23.07
C ASN A 146 7.32 2.49 -21.56
N LEU A 147 6.38 1.82 -20.91
CA LEU A 147 6.39 1.53 -19.48
C LEU A 147 7.72 0.92 -19.00
N VAL A 148 8.33 0.02 -19.77
CA VAL A 148 9.59 -0.63 -19.40
C VAL A 148 10.72 0.40 -19.31
N SER A 149 10.82 1.31 -20.28
CA SER A 149 11.82 2.38 -20.27
C SER A 149 11.63 3.34 -19.09
N ILE A 150 10.39 3.68 -18.74
CA ILE A 150 10.09 4.52 -17.57
C ILE A 150 10.49 3.79 -16.29
N LEU A 151 10.13 2.51 -16.16
CA LEU A 151 10.48 1.70 -14.99
C LEU A 151 11.98 1.55 -14.82
N GLN A 152 12.74 1.36 -15.90
CA GLN A 152 14.20 1.34 -15.86
C GLN A 152 14.77 2.67 -15.35
N ARG A 153 14.27 3.80 -15.87
CA ARG A 153 14.71 5.14 -15.45
C ARG A 153 14.39 5.40 -13.97
N GLU A 154 13.17 5.12 -13.53
CA GLU A 154 12.75 5.32 -12.14
C GLU A 154 13.43 4.35 -11.18
N ALA A 155 13.71 3.11 -11.58
CA ALA A 155 14.49 2.17 -10.80
C ALA A 155 15.91 2.70 -10.54
N VAL A 156 16.61 3.20 -11.58
CA VAL A 156 17.93 3.82 -11.41
C VAL A 156 17.84 5.05 -10.50
N ALA A 157 16.83 5.89 -10.66
CA ALA A 157 16.63 7.05 -9.81
C ALA A 157 16.41 6.66 -8.34
N ALA A 158 15.59 5.64 -8.07
CA ALA A 158 15.35 5.12 -6.73
C ALA A 158 16.61 4.49 -6.11
N LEU A 159 17.37 3.70 -6.87
CA LEU A 159 18.65 3.13 -6.42
C LEU A 159 19.62 4.23 -5.97
N ARG A 160 19.67 5.36 -6.69
CA ARG A 160 20.49 6.52 -6.32
C ARG A 160 19.96 7.24 -5.07
N ARG A 161 18.65 7.51 -5.00
CA ARG A 161 18.01 8.17 -3.83
C ARG A 161 18.22 7.37 -2.53
N LEU A 162 18.19 6.05 -2.62
CA LEU A 162 18.40 5.15 -1.50
C LEU A 162 19.88 4.83 -1.23
N ASN A 163 20.81 5.42 -2.00
CA ASN A 163 22.25 5.16 -1.93
C ASN A 163 22.61 3.67 -2.06
N LEU A 164 21.83 2.91 -2.83
CA LEU A 164 22.06 1.48 -3.06
C LEU A 164 23.06 1.23 -4.17
N SER A 165 23.28 2.21 -5.06
CA SER A 165 24.20 2.08 -6.19
C SER A 165 25.69 2.25 -5.84
N THR A 166 26.03 2.46 -4.56
CA THR A 166 27.42 2.72 -4.13
C THR A 166 28.16 1.48 -3.64
N ASP A 167 27.44 0.42 -3.29
CA ASP A 167 28.00 -0.83 -2.76
C ASP A 167 27.24 -2.04 -3.34
N LEU A 168 27.94 -3.13 -3.61
CA LEU A 168 27.37 -4.38 -4.08
C LEU A 168 26.54 -5.10 -3.00
N ARG A 169 26.90 -4.93 -1.71
CA ARG A 169 26.18 -5.58 -0.61
C ARG A 169 24.69 -5.21 -0.53
N PRO A 170 24.27 -3.93 -0.57
CA PRO A 170 22.85 -3.59 -0.61
C PRO A 170 22.17 -4.03 -1.92
N LEU A 171 22.88 -4.01 -3.06
CA LEU A 171 22.34 -4.52 -4.33
C LEU A 171 22.04 -6.02 -4.25
N ALA A 172 22.91 -6.81 -3.62
CA ALA A 172 22.64 -8.23 -3.41
C ALA A 172 21.38 -8.48 -2.56
N LYS A 173 21.08 -7.60 -1.59
CA LYS A 173 19.88 -7.73 -0.73
C LYS A 173 18.58 -7.51 -1.50
N ILE A 174 18.56 -6.56 -2.44
CA ILE A 174 17.37 -6.31 -3.27
C ILE A 174 17.19 -7.39 -4.35
N GLN A 175 18.28 -8.04 -4.78
CA GLN A 175 18.28 -9.14 -5.76
C GLN A 175 18.05 -10.53 -5.12
N THR A 176 17.23 -10.60 -4.06
CA THR A 176 16.94 -11.86 -3.35
C THR A 176 15.72 -12.63 -3.91
N THR A 177 14.95 -12.00 -4.81
CA THR A 177 13.78 -12.60 -5.44
C THR A 177 14.20 -13.65 -6.47
N LEU A 178 13.99 -14.94 -6.19
CA LEU A 178 14.26 -16.05 -7.11
C LEU A 178 13.05 -16.43 -7.98
N GLY A 179 11.87 -15.96 -7.62
CA GLY A 179 10.63 -16.24 -8.33
C GLY A 179 9.55 -15.23 -7.94
N PHE A 180 8.71 -14.91 -8.90
CA PHE A 180 7.69 -13.87 -8.79
C PHE A 180 6.37 -14.35 -9.36
N ALA A 181 5.29 -14.09 -8.64
CA ALA A 181 3.93 -14.37 -9.10
C ALA A 181 2.95 -13.34 -8.55
N VAL A 182 1.85 -13.17 -9.26
CA VAL A 182 0.74 -12.31 -8.86
C VAL A 182 -0.54 -13.16 -8.86
N GLU A 183 -1.28 -13.15 -7.74
CA GLU A 183 -2.55 -13.86 -7.59
C GLU A 183 -3.67 -12.89 -7.31
N GLN A 184 -4.81 -13.04 -7.99
CA GLN A 184 -6.04 -12.37 -7.59
C GLN A 184 -6.78 -13.25 -6.59
N VAL A 185 -7.15 -12.67 -5.46
CA VAL A 185 -7.85 -13.36 -4.37
C VAL A 185 -9.05 -12.53 -3.94
N PRO A 186 -10.29 -13.06 -4.09
CA PRO A 186 -11.46 -12.43 -3.51
C PRO A 186 -11.45 -12.64 -1.98
N LEU A 187 -11.64 -11.56 -1.22
CA LEU A 187 -11.78 -11.62 0.24
C LEU A 187 -13.20 -11.27 0.64
N THR A 188 -13.89 -12.18 1.31
CA THR A 188 -15.18 -11.87 1.93
C THR A 188 -14.93 -11.06 3.20
N VAL A 189 -15.34 -9.80 3.21
CA VAL A 189 -15.16 -8.89 4.34
C VAL A 189 -16.50 -8.34 4.80
N ARG A 190 -16.64 -8.21 6.12
CA ARG A 190 -17.82 -7.62 6.75
C ARG A 190 -17.55 -6.14 6.98
N ILE A 191 -18.17 -5.28 6.19
CA ILE A 191 -18.03 -3.83 6.35
C ILE A 191 -19.08 -3.34 7.37
N PRO A 192 -18.64 -2.68 8.47
CA PRO A 192 -19.57 -2.09 9.42
C PRO A 192 -20.36 -0.98 8.74
N SER A 193 -21.67 -0.92 9.01
CA SER A 193 -22.53 0.13 8.47
C SER A 193 -22.15 1.49 9.06
N LEU A 194 -22.58 2.59 8.44
CA LEU A 194 -22.37 3.94 8.98
C LEU A 194 -22.89 4.07 10.42
N LYS A 195 -24.02 3.39 10.72
CA LYS A 195 -24.56 3.29 12.08
C LYS A 195 -23.62 2.54 13.03
N ASP A 196 -23.07 1.40 12.61
CA ASP A 196 -22.15 0.61 13.44
C ASP A 196 -20.85 1.38 13.70
N ARG A 197 -20.39 2.18 12.73
CA ARG A 197 -19.22 3.06 12.87
C ARG A 197 -19.51 4.23 13.81
N ALA A 198 -20.67 4.86 13.71
CA ALA A 198 -21.08 5.93 14.62
C ALA A 198 -21.15 5.44 16.07
N LEU A 199 -21.77 4.27 16.30
CA LEU A 199 -21.83 3.65 17.64
C LEU A 199 -20.44 3.29 18.18
N ARG A 200 -19.52 2.82 17.32
CA ARG A 200 -18.13 2.58 17.74
C ARG A 200 -17.39 3.87 18.07
N ALA A 201 -17.60 4.95 17.31
CA ALA A 201 -16.98 6.24 17.60
C ALA A 201 -17.44 6.81 18.95
N GLU A 202 -18.72 6.60 19.31
CA GLU A 202 -19.25 6.95 20.63
C GLU A 202 -18.71 6.07 21.76
N SER A 203 -18.47 4.77 21.51
CA SER A 203 -17.93 3.85 22.53
C SER A 203 -16.41 3.89 22.67
N ASP A 204 -15.69 4.23 21.60
CA ASP A 204 -14.23 4.35 21.56
C ASP A 204 -13.76 5.76 21.97
N GLU A 205 -14.68 6.69 22.27
CA GLU A 205 -14.32 7.84 23.10
C GLU A 205 -13.73 7.29 24.39
N PRO A 206 -12.46 7.57 24.70
CA PRO A 206 -11.79 6.91 25.80
C PRO A 206 -12.55 7.21 27.08
N ASP A 207 -13.09 6.16 27.70
CA ASP A 207 -13.71 6.08 29.04
C ASP A 207 -12.91 6.75 30.19
N GLY A 208 -11.77 7.39 29.89
CA GLY A 208 -10.88 8.03 30.85
C GLY A 208 -10.60 9.52 30.65
N LYS A 209 -10.97 10.16 29.53
CA LYS A 209 -10.86 11.63 29.46
C LYS A 209 -12.15 12.26 29.94
N LYS A 210 -12.36 12.21 31.27
CA LYS A 210 -13.28 13.14 31.95
C LYS A 210 -13.08 14.50 31.30
N SER A 211 -14.14 15.08 30.75
CA SER A 211 -14.03 16.35 30.04
C SER A 211 -13.30 17.36 30.94
N LEU A 212 -12.54 18.28 30.34
CA LEU A 212 -11.79 19.27 31.10
C LEU A 212 -12.70 20.01 32.12
N LEU A 213 -13.99 20.16 31.77
CA LEU A 213 -15.06 20.65 32.65
C LEU A 213 -15.40 19.70 33.83
N GLN A 214 -15.47 18.38 33.62
CA GLN A 214 -15.60 17.41 34.71
C GLN A 214 -14.37 17.40 35.64
N GLN A 215 -13.16 17.59 35.11
CA GLN A 215 -11.95 17.74 35.93
C GLN A 215 -11.98 19.04 36.74
N ILE A 216 -12.36 20.17 36.13
CA ILE A 216 -12.51 21.46 36.83
C ILE A 216 -13.60 21.37 37.91
N GLY A 217 -14.73 20.74 37.61
CA GLY A 217 -15.83 20.55 38.56
C GLY A 217 -15.45 19.70 39.78
N MET A 218 -14.63 18.66 39.60
CA MET A 218 -14.09 17.88 40.72
C MET A 218 -13.06 18.64 41.56
N LEU A 219 -12.31 19.58 40.97
CA LEU A 219 -11.36 20.42 41.70
C LEU A 219 -12.07 21.49 42.52
N LEU A 220 -13.07 22.16 41.94
CA LEU A 220 -13.89 23.16 42.64
C LEU A 220 -14.74 22.58 43.78
N GLY A 221 -15.11 21.30 43.70
CA GLY A 221 -15.89 20.62 44.74
C GLY A 221 -15.11 20.31 46.03
N LYS A 222 -13.77 20.40 46.03
CA LYS A 222 -12.92 20.01 47.16
C LYS A 222 -12.50 21.15 48.10
N ASP A 223 -12.69 22.42 47.72
CA ASP A 223 -12.25 23.58 48.51
C ASP A 223 -13.30 24.13 49.50
N LYS A 224 -14.17 23.27 50.07
CA LYS A 224 -15.16 23.71 51.06
C LYS A 224 -14.68 23.77 52.51
N ASP A 225 -13.48 23.28 52.82
CA ASP A 225 -12.94 23.32 54.19
C ASP A 225 -11.60 24.05 54.25
N ARG A 226 -11.69 25.37 54.53
CA ARG A 226 -10.82 26.13 55.45
C ARG A 226 -11.18 27.61 55.37
N THR A 227 -12.31 27.93 56.00
CA THR A 227 -12.56 29.27 56.51
C THR A 227 -11.45 29.55 57.53
N TYR A 228 -10.59 30.50 57.22
CA TYR A 228 -9.63 31.07 58.15
C TYR A 228 -10.42 31.79 59.25
N GLU A 229 -10.44 31.26 60.46
CA GLU A 229 -10.67 32.08 61.65
C GLU A 229 -9.36 32.81 61.93
N ALA A 230 -9.40 34.13 61.86
CA ALA A 230 -8.30 35.00 62.28
C ALA A 230 -8.57 35.41 63.73
N ASP A 231 -7.64 35.05 64.62
CA ASP A 231 -7.51 35.63 65.97
C ASP A 231 -6.87 37.03 65.90
#